data_AF-A0A958H6X6-F1
#
_entry.id   AF-A0A958H6X6-F1
#
_cell.length_a   1.000
_cell.length_b   1.000
_cell.length_c   1.000
_cell.angle_alpha   90.00
_cell.angle_beta   90.00
_cell.angle_gamma   90.00
#
_symmetry.space_group_name_H-M   'P 1'
#
loop_
_entity.id
_entity.type
_entity.pdbx_description
1 polymer ?
#
loop_
_entity_poly.entity_id
_entity_poly.type
_entity_poly.pdbx_seq_one_letter_code
_entity_poly.pdbx_strand_id
1 'polypeptide(L)'
;MRYQTTTIVRVLLLLALILTVPAGIASAAPSAAQATICEPPAKTLSSGPVVVQGWVINHREQAVDGTRTPEPLVISATGSNGAVVTAAVASNGFFKLSLTPD
;
A
#
# COMPACT_ATOMS: atom_id res chain seq x y z
N MET A 1 -17.07 15.91 -52.88
CA MET A 1 -17.69 14.85 -52.06
C MET A 1 -16.65 13.83 -51.57
N ARG A 2 -15.66 14.22 -50.75
CA ARG A 2 -14.60 13.32 -50.24
C ARG A 2 -14.50 13.24 -48.70
N TYR A 3 -15.32 14.00 -47.97
CA TYR A 3 -15.30 14.06 -46.51
C TYR A 3 -16.21 13.04 -45.81
N GLN A 4 -17.14 12.41 -46.53
CA GLN A 4 -18.12 11.48 -45.96
C GLN A 4 -17.51 10.09 -45.67
N THR A 5 -16.58 9.63 -46.52
CA THR A 5 -15.96 8.31 -46.39
C THR A 5 -15.00 8.21 -45.20
N THR A 6 -14.26 9.27 -44.88
CA THR A 6 -13.29 9.26 -43.77
C THR A 6 -13.97 9.18 -42.41
N THR A 7 -15.13 9.82 -42.25
CA THR A 7 -15.92 9.79 -41.01
C THR A 7 -16.53 8.41 -40.79
N ILE A 8 -17.05 7.78 -41.84
CA ILE A 8 -17.62 6.42 -41.77
C ILE A 8 -16.55 5.40 -41.39
N VAL A 9 -15.35 5.50 -41.97
CA VAL A 9 -14.23 4.61 -41.63
C VAL A 9 -13.78 4.79 -40.18
N ARG A 10 -13.73 6.03 -39.66
CA ARG A 10 -13.41 6.30 -38.24
C ARG A 10 -14.45 5.74 -37.29
N VAL A 11 -15.74 5.86 -37.61
CA VAL A 11 -16.82 5.29 -36.79
C VAL A 11 -16.76 3.77 -36.78
N LEU A 12 -16.50 3.14 -37.93
CA LEU A 12 -16.32 1.69 -38.01
C LEU A 12 -15.09 1.19 -37.23
N LEU A 13 -13.98 1.93 -37.25
CA LEU A 13 -12.77 1.58 -36.49
C LEU A 13 -13.00 1.70 -34.97
N LEU A 14 -13.70 2.74 -34.53
CA LEU A 14 -14.09 2.92 -33.13
C LEU A 14 -15.06 1.82 -32.66
N LEU A 15 -16.02 1.44 -33.51
CA LEU A 15 -16.94 0.35 -33.19
C LEU A 15 -16.21 -0.99 -33.08
N ALA A 16 -15.26 -1.27 -33.99
CA ALA A 16 -14.44 -2.47 -33.94
C ALA A 16 -13.56 -2.53 -32.67
N LEU A 17 -13.04 -1.38 -32.20
CA LEU A 17 -12.23 -1.30 -30.99
C LEU A 17 -13.03 -1.59 -29.70
N ILE A 18 -14.30 -1.19 -29.65
CA ILE A 18 -15.20 -1.46 -28.52
C ILE A 18 -15.59 -2.94 -28.46
N LEU A 19 -15.73 -3.60 -29.61
CA LEU A 19 -16.06 -5.03 -29.68
C LEU A 19 -14.89 -5.98 -29.38
N THR A 20 -13.65 -5.46 -29.33
CA THR A 20 -12.44 -6.25 -29.04
C THR A 20 -11.90 -6.10 -27.62
N VAL A 21 -12.64 -5.50 -26.69
CA VAL A 21 -12.25 -5.57 -25.26
C VAL A 21 -12.40 -7.03 -24.84
N PRO A 22 -11.30 -7.78 -24.61
CA PRO A 22 -11.43 -9.12 -24.07
C PRO A 22 -12.17 -9.00 -22.75
N ALA A 23 -13.15 -9.88 -22.53
CA ALA A 23 -13.77 -10.11 -21.23
C ALA A 23 -12.69 -10.60 -20.24
N GLY A 24 -11.88 -9.64 -19.78
CA GLY A 24 -10.78 -9.79 -18.85
C GLY A 24 -11.17 -9.19 -17.51
N ILE A 25 -12.32 -9.59 -16.98
CA ILE A 25 -12.56 -9.59 -15.54
C ILE A 25 -12.90 -11.02 -15.18
N ALA A 26 -11.89 -11.89 -15.33
CA ALA A 26 -11.79 -12.99 -14.39
C ALA A 26 -11.74 -12.30 -13.02
N SER A 27 -12.83 -12.40 -12.26
CA SER A 27 -12.78 -12.17 -10.83
C SER A 27 -11.62 -13.03 -10.34
N ALA A 28 -10.52 -12.41 -9.93
CA ALA A 28 -9.56 -13.10 -9.10
C ALA A 28 -10.36 -13.55 -7.88
N ALA A 29 -10.77 -14.81 -7.85
CA ALA A 29 -11.19 -15.43 -6.62
C ALA A 29 -10.08 -15.14 -5.62
N PRO A 30 -10.38 -14.61 -4.42
CA PRO A 30 -9.35 -14.47 -3.41
C PRO A 30 -8.75 -15.86 -3.23
N SER A 31 -7.49 -16.00 -3.61
CA SER A 31 -6.73 -17.22 -3.35
C SER A 31 -6.69 -17.37 -1.85
N ALA A 32 -7.58 -18.21 -1.31
CA ALA A 32 -7.62 -18.62 0.09
C ALA A 32 -6.45 -19.57 0.42
N ALA A 33 -5.30 -19.32 -0.19
CA ALA A 33 -4.04 -19.96 0.14
C ALA A 33 -3.05 -18.85 0.51
N GLN A 34 -3.43 -18.04 1.50
CA GLN A 34 -2.43 -17.38 2.34
C GLN A 34 -1.64 -18.56 2.94
N ALA A 35 -0.41 -18.76 2.49
CA ALA A 35 0.49 -19.67 3.16
C ALA A 35 0.54 -19.22 4.63
N THR A 36 0.05 -20.05 5.53
CA THR A 36 0.16 -19.87 6.97
C THR A 36 1.64 -20.05 7.35
N ILE A 37 2.47 -19.07 7.01
CA ILE A 37 3.88 -19.00 7.43
C ILE A 37 3.96 -18.46 8.87
N CYS A 38 2.90 -17.84 9.35
CA CYS A 38 2.77 -17.40 10.73
C CYS A 38 1.61 -18.12 11.38
N GLU A 39 1.91 -19.01 12.34
CA GLU A 39 0.91 -19.49 13.29
C GLU A 39 0.33 -18.25 14.00
N PRO A 40 -1.01 -18.11 14.11
CA PRO A 40 -1.59 -17.02 14.85
C PRO A 40 -1.05 -17.06 16.29
N PRO A 41 -0.73 -15.90 16.89
CA PRO A 41 -0.12 -15.87 18.21
C PRO A 41 -1.02 -16.57 19.23
N ALA A 42 -0.44 -17.46 20.04
CA ALA A 42 -1.14 -18.21 21.08
C ALA A 42 -1.88 -17.31 22.11
N LYS A 43 -1.49 -16.03 22.17
CA LYS A 43 -2.10 -15.01 22.99
C LYS A 43 -2.76 -13.95 22.11
N THR A 44 -4.06 -13.81 22.24
CA THR A 44 -4.79 -12.65 21.72
C THR A 44 -4.28 -11.38 22.40
N LEU A 45 -3.95 -10.36 21.61
CA LEU A 45 -3.62 -9.04 22.15
C LEU A 45 -4.84 -8.50 22.92
N SER A 46 -4.59 -7.81 24.04
CA SER A 46 -5.66 -7.12 24.74
C SER A 46 -6.32 -6.13 23.80
N SER A 47 -7.66 -6.07 23.79
CA SER A 47 -8.39 -5.00 23.11
C SER A 47 -7.91 -3.64 23.64
N GLY A 48 -7.29 -2.84 22.78
CA GLY A 48 -6.72 -1.55 23.18
C GLY A 48 -5.58 -1.10 22.27
N PRO A 49 -5.14 0.16 22.40
CA PRO A 49 -4.14 0.73 21.52
C PRO A 49 -2.81 -0.04 21.57
N VAL A 50 -2.33 -0.45 20.40
CA VAL A 50 -1.02 -1.07 20.21
C VAL A 50 0.01 0.03 20.03
N VAL A 51 0.97 0.11 20.96
CA VAL A 51 2.09 1.03 20.86
C VAL A 51 3.28 0.30 20.24
N VAL A 52 3.76 0.81 19.12
CA VAL A 52 4.99 0.32 18.47
C VAL A 52 6.06 1.38 18.63
N GLN A 53 7.23 0.96 19.07
CA GLN A 53 8.40 1.83 19.22
C GLN A 53 9.64 1.09 18.76
N GLY A 54 10.63 1.83 18.28
CA GLY A 54 11.86 1.24 17.79
C GLY A 54 12.88 2.28 17.36
N TRP A 55 13.94 1.78 16.73
CA TRP A 55 15.02 2.58 16.17
C TRP A 55 15.22 2.26 14.70
N VAL A 56 15.48 3.29 13.91
CA VAL A 56 16.00 3.13 12.55
C VAL A 56 17.52 3.04 12.65
N ILE A 57 18.06 1.91 12.21
CA ILE A 57 19.48 1.61 12.21
C ILE A 57 19.98 1.42 10.77
N ASN A 58 21.21 1.88 10.51
CA ASN A 58 21.86 1.68 9.20
C ASN A 58 22.57 0.32 9.12
N HIS A 59 23.19 0.01 7.97
CA HIS A 59 23.98 -1.21 7.76
C HIS A 59 25.21 -1.35 8.67
N ARG A 60 25.54 -0.33 9.47
CA ARG A 60 26.63 -0.32 10.46
C ARG A 60 26.09 -0.42 11.88
N GLU A 61 24.80 -0.74 12.04
CA GLU A 61 24.11 -0.85 13.32
C GLU A 61 24.10 0.46 14.13
N GLN A 62 24.25 1.60 13.44
CA GLN A 62 24.19 2.91 14.06
C GLN A 62 22.80 3.52 13.88
N ALA A 63 22.31 4.21 14.92
CA ALA A 63 21.09 4.98 14.84
C ALA A 63 21.18 6.04 13.73
N VAL A 64 20.15 6.08 12.90
CA VAL A 64 20.03 7.04 11.80
C VAL A 64 19.45 8.34 12.35
N ASP A 65 20.11 9.47 12.08
CA ASP A 65 19.52 10.78 12.36
C ASP A 65 18.41 11.06 11.32
N GLY A 66 17.16 10.90 11.75
CA GLY A 66 15.98 11.07 10.89
C GLY A 66 15.71 12.51 10.46
N THR A 67 16.48 13.48 10.95
CA THR A 67 16.34 14.91 10.64
C THR A 67 17.32 15.42 9.59
N ARG A 68 18.32 14.61 9.19
CA ARG A 68 19.41 15.03 8.29
C ARG A 68 19.16 14.74 6.81
N THR A 69 18.01 14.20 6.45
CA THR A 69 17.60 13.98 5.07
C THR A 69 16.85 15.20 4.52
N PRO A 70 16.88 15.46 3.19
CA PRO A 70 16.14 16.57 2.59
C PRO A 70 14.64 16.57 2.95
N GLU A 71 14.06 15.38 3.05
CA GLU A 71 12.76 15.15 3.67
C GLU A 71 12.98 14.29 4.92
N PRO A 72 12.45 14.66 6.11
CA PRO A 72 12.62 13.87 7.32
C PRO A 72 12.18 12.42 7.15
N LEU A 73 12.89 11.48 7.78
CA LEU A 73 12.47 10.08 7.80
C LEU A 73 11.16 9.94 8.57
N VAL A 74 10.21 9.20 8.00
CA VAL A 74 8.90 8.92 8.59
C VAL A 74 8.64 7.42 8.54
N ILE A 75 8.12 6.87 9.63
CA ILE A 75 7.59 5.50 9.71
C ILE A 75 6.07 5.55 9.55
N SER A 76 5.52 4.74 8.66
CA SER A 76 4.09 4.55 8.47
C SER A 76 3.67 3.15 8.88
N ALA A 77 2.53 3.03 9.56
CA ALA A 77 1.90 1.76 9.88
C ALA A 77 0.40 1.83 9.56
N THR A 78 -0.14 0.70 9.12
CA THR A 78 -1.58 0.55 8.83
C THR A 78 -2.22 -0.27 9.94
N GLY A 79 -3.22 0.31 10.60
CA GLY A 79 -4.02 -0.39 11.60
C GLY A 79 -4.94 -1.45 10.98
N SER A 80 -5.49 -2.33 11.81
CA SER A 80 -6.45 -3.36 11.37
C SER A 80 -7.72 -2.76 10.76
N ASN A 81 -8.02 -1.50 11.05
CA ASN A 81 -9.13 -0.73 10.52
C ASN A 81 -8.80 0.04 9.23
N GLY A 82 -7.60 -0.16 8.69
CA GLY A 82 -7.12 0.54 7.50
C GLY A 82 -6.62 1.98 7.76
N ALA A 83 -6.65 2.48 9.00
CA ALA A 83 -6.10 3.79 9.32
C ALA A 83 -4.57 3.79 9.17
N VAL A 84 -4.04 4.78 8.47
CA VAL A 84 -2.60 4.99 8.35
C VAL A 84 -2.14 5.96 9.44
N VAL A 85 -1.21 5.51 10.27
CA VAL A 85 -0.57 6.33 11.31
C VAL A 85 0.88 6.53 10.94
N THR A 86 1.39 7.75 11.12
CA THR A 86 2.77 8.10 10.82
C THR A 86 3.49 8.65 12.05
N ALA A 87 4.80 8.44 12.10
CA ALA A 87 5.68 9.01 13.12
C ALA A 87 7.01 9.44 12.50
N ALA A 88 7.45 10.66 12.82
CA ALA A 88 8.78 11.13 12.42
C ALA A 88 9.86 10.37 13.19
N VAL A 89 10.99 10.11 12.52
CA VAL A 89 12.19 9.55 13.14
C VAL A 89 12.98 10.70 13.74
N ALA A 90 13.21 10.63 15.06
CA ALA A 90 13.96 11.65 15.78
C ALA A 90 15.47 11.63 15.41
N SER A 91 16.22 12.62 15.88
CA SER A 91 17.65 12.75 15.60
C SER A 91 18.51 11.60 16.17
N ASN A 92 17.99 10.86 17.14
CA ASN A 92 18.58 9.66 17.70
C ASN A 92 18.05 8.35 17.07
N GLY A 93 17.36 8.44 15.94
CA GLY A 93 16.79 7.30 15.22
C GLY A 93 15.53 6.69 15.85
N PHE A 94 15.05 7.23 16.97
CA PHE A 94 13.88 6.71 17.66
C PHE A 94 12.57 7.09 16.94
N PHE A 95 11.60 6.18 16.96
CA PHE A 95 10.22 6.45 16.58
C PHE A 95 9.23 5.78 17.53
N LYS A 96 8.01 6.34 17.62
CA LYS A 96 6.89 5.78 18.38
C LYS A 96 5.58 6.06 17.66
N LEU A 97 4.76 5.03 17.49
CA LEU A 97 3.42 5.11 16.90
C LEU A 97 2.40 4.36 17.75
N SER A 98 1.15 4.84 17.72
CA SER A 98 0.03 4.26 18.46
C SER A 98 -1.05 3.87 17.46
N LEU A 99 -1.35 2.59 17.37
CA LEU A 99 -2.39 2.02 16.52
C LEU A 99 -3.59 1.73 17.41
N THR A 100 -4.72 2.35 17.13
CA THR A 100 -5.96 2.03 17.85
C THR A 100 -6.69 0.96 17.04
N PRO A 101 -6.81 -0.28 17.53
CA PRO A 101 -7.67 -1.27 16.91
C PRO A 101 -9.14 -0.86 17.07
N ASP A 102 -9.97 -1.24 16.11
CA ASP A 102 -11.44 -1.12 16.23
C ASP A 102 -12.00 -2.03 17.33
#